data_AF-A0A1G7F1J4-F1
#
_entry.id   AF-A0A1G7F1J4-F1
#
_cell.length_a   1.000
_cell.length_b   1.000
_cell.length_c   1.000
_cell.angle_alpha   90.00
_cell.angle_beta   90.00
_cell.angle_gamma   90.00
#
_symmetry.space_group_name_H-M   'P 1'
#
loop_
_entity.id
_entity.type
_entity.pdbx_description
1 polymer ?
#
loop_
_entity_poly.entity_id
_entity_poly.type
_entity_poly.pdbx_seq_one_letter_code
_entity_poly.pdbx_strand_id
1 'polypeptide(L)'
;MSSTVVTVVGLALTAFVVLVAARPLWFRSWSVSRRDSEGRTVSRTRLGDAPPGSVTAVYAVVAVVLLVGTLVVRGWAVADAGCDLAEAVYQGGHGAEEWETAAEAEGLQLTTRERTSSSGTSSWTEHSLEQDGSVLASWSDAGGAWRFTCSR
;
A
#
# COMPACT_ATOMS: atom_id res chain seq x y z
N MET A 1 -0.90 -0.94 15.42
CA MET A 1 -2.16 -0.16 15.40
C MET A 1 -2.45 0.48 14.04
N SER A 2 -1.45 0.82 13.21
CA SER A 2 -1.66 1.41 11.87
C SER A 2 -2.36 0.44 10.87
N SER A 3 -1.95 -0.83 10.85
CA SER A 3 -2.44 -1.84 9.89
C SER A 3 -3.97 -2.11 9.98
N THR A 4 -4.54 -2.14 11.19
CA THR A 4 -5.99 -2.31 11.39
C THR A 4 -6.79 -1.11 10.90
N VAL A 5 -6.26 0.10 11.06
CA VAL A 5 -6.91 1.33 10.59
C VAL A 5 -6.92 1.36 9.06
N VAL A 6 -5.82 0.99 8.42
CA VAL A 6 -5.67 0.97 6.96
C VAL A 6 -6.63 -0.05 6.31
N THR A 7 -6.73 -1.25 6.88
CA THR A 7 -7.67 -2.29 6.39
C THR A 7 -9.14 -1.91 6.62
N VAL A 8 -9.48 -1.36 7.78
CA VAL A 8 -10.86 -0.88 8.08
C VAL A 8 -11.25 0.28 7.15
N VAL A 9 -10.36 1.24 6.94
CA VAL A 9 -10.59 2.37 6.02
C VAL A 9 -10.77 1.87 4.58
N GLY A 10 -9.94 0.94 4.12
CA GLY A 10 -10.06 0.33 2.79
C GLY A 10 -11.38 -0.44 2.59
N LEU A 11 -11.81 -1.22 3.59
CA LEU A 11 -13.10 -1.93 3.57
C LEU A 11 -14.28 -0.95 3.59
N ALA A 12 -14.22 0.10 4.43
CA ALA A 12 -15.25 1.13 4.50
C ALA A 12 -15.40 1.89 3.17
N LEU A 13 -14.27 2.23 2.52
CA LEU A 13 -14.27 2.83 1.19
C LEU A 13 -14.89 1.90 0.14
N THR A 14 -14.52 0.62 0.14
CA THR A 14 -15.05 -0.36 -0.81
C THR A 14 -16.56 -0.55 -0.62
N ALA A 15 -17.03 -0.67 0.62
CA ALA A 15 -18.45 -0.75 0.95
C ALA A 15 -19.20 0.53 0.54
N PHE A 16 -18.57 1.70 0.70
CA PHE A 16 -19.13 2.98 0.27
C PHE A 16 -19.28 3.05 -1.26
N VAL A 17 -18.30 2.56 -2.04
CA VAL A 17 -18.41 2.45 -3.51
C VAL A 17 -19.59 1.57 -3.92
N VAL A 18 -19.73 0.40 -3.29
CA VAL A 18 -20.84 -0.53 -3.55
C VAL A 18 -22.18 0.13 -3.19
N LEU A 19 -22.25 0.87 -2.08
CA LEU A 19 -23.44 1.63 -1.67
C LEU A 19 -23.82 2.73 -2.67
N VAL A 20 -22.83 3.48 -3.17
CA VAL A 20 -23.03 4.52 -4.19
C VAL A 20 -23.56 3.90 -5.49
N ALA A 21 -23.02 2.76 -5.92
CA ALA A 21 -23.45 2.05 -7.12
C ALA A 21 -24.83 1.39 -6.96
N ALA A 22 -25.14 0.80 -5.79
CA ALA A 22 -26.36 0.04 -5.56
C ALA A 22 -27.58 0.90 -5.19
N ARG A 23 -27.37 2.12 -4.65
CA ARG A 23 -28.46 3.02 -4.19
C ARG A 23 -28.32 4.44 -4.77
N PRO A 24 -28.35 4.61 -6.11
CA PRO A 24 -28.20 5.92 -6.75
C PRO A 24 -29.31 6.92 -6.35
N LEU A 25 -30.46 6.42 -5.90
CA LEU A 25 -31.60 7.24 -5.46
C LEU A 25 -31.36 8.01 -4.15
N TRP A 26 -30.42 7.57 -3.31
CA TRP A 26 -30.10 8.25 -2.04
C TRP A 26 -29.43 9.62 -2.24
N PHE A 27 -28.80 9.80 -3.40
CA PHE A 27 -28.04 10.99 -3.74
C PHE A 27 -28.86 11.98 -4.59
N ARG A 28 -30.14 11.69 -4.87
CA ARG A 28 -31.04 12.61 -5.59
C ARG A 28 -31.18 13.97 -4.91
N SER A 29 -31.09 14.01 -3.58
CA SER A 29 -31.18 15.23 -2.78
C SER A 29 -29.87 16.02 -2.70
N TRP A 30 -28.75 15.45 -3.15
CA TRP A 30 -27.45 16.11 -3.09
C TRP A 30 -27.37 17.23 -4.12
N SER A 31 -26.76 18.35 -3.73
CA SER A 31 -26.62 19.54 -4.57
C SER A 31 -25.16 19.74 -4.95
N VAL A 32 -24.88 19.78 -6.26
CA VAL A 32 -23.56 20.14 -6.78
C VAL A 32 -23.52 21.65 -6.96
N SER A 33 -22.57 22.30 -6.28
CA SER A 33 -22.28 23.71 -6.46
C SER A 33 -21.25 23.89 -7.58
N ARG A 34 -21.60 24.65 -8.63
CA ARG A 34 -20.64 25.10 -9.64
C ARG A 34 -19.99 26.39 -9.16
N ARG A 35 -18.66 26.42 -9.08
CA ARG A 35 -17.89 27.62 -8.73
C ARG A 35 -17.27 28.25 -9.98
N ASP A 36 -17.14 29.58 -10.01
CA ASP A 36 -16.37 30.28 -11.04
C ASP A 36 -14.87 30.18 -10.76
N SER A 37 -14.05 30.71 -11.67
CA SER A 37 -12.60 30.82 -11.51
C SER A 37 -12.17 31.70 -10.34
N GLU A 38 -13.08 32.51 -9.80
CA GLU A 38 -12.88 33.34 -8.60
C GLU A 38 -13.35 32.61 -7.31
N GLY A 39 -13.75 31.34 -7.43
CA GLY A 39 -14.19 30.51 -6.30
C GLY A 39 -15.59 30.82 -5.79
N ARG A 40 -16.33 31.76 -6.40
CA ARG A 40 -17.71 32.10 -6.02
C ARG A 40 -18.66 31.05 -6.55
N THR A 41 -19.69 30.73 -5.76
CA THR A 41 -20.69 29.73 -6.17
C THR A 41 -21.67 30.37 -7.14
N VAL A 42 -21.63 29.96 -8.40
CA VAL A 42 -22.42 30.54 -9.50
C VAL A 42 -23.77 29.86 -9.61
N SER A 43 -23.83 28.55 -9.36
CA SER A 43 -25.08 27.81 -9.41
C SER A 43 -25.06 26.60 -8.49
N ARG A 44 -26.25 26.16 -8.09
CA ARG A 44 -26.47 24.93 -7.33
C ARG A 44 -27.48 24.09 -8.09
N THR A 45 -27.09 22.89 -8.51
CA THR A 45 -27.99 21.97 -9.20
C THR A 45 -28.14 20.71 -8.35
N ARG A 46 -29.38 20.29 -8.09
CA ARG A 46 -29.62 19.00 -7.44
C ARG A 46 -29.32 17.89 -8.44
N LEU A 47 -28.63 16.85 -7.98
CA LEU A 47 -28.32 15.68 -8.80
C LEU A 47 -29.61 15.00 -9.31
N GLY A 48 -30.72 15.08 -8.57
CA GLY A 48 -32.02 14.55 -9.01
C GLY A 48 -32.66 15.28 -10.20
N ASP A 49 -32.27 16.54 -10.45
CA ASP A 49 -32.81 17.38 -11.52
C ASP A 49 -31.89 17.42 -12.75
N ALA A 50 -30.71 16.79 -12.66
CA ALA A 50 -29.75 16.72 -13.74
C ALA A 50 -30.08 15.56 -14.71
N PRO A 51 -29.70 15.67 -16.00
CA PRO A 51 -29.89 14.59 -16.97
C PRO A 51 -29.29 13.27 -16.45
N PRO A 52 -29.98 12.13 -16.63
CA PRO A 52 -29.53 10.85 -16.08
C PRO A 52 -28.11 10.45 -16.54
N GLY A 53 -27.70 10.87 -17.74
CA GLY A 53 -26.35 10.64 -18.26
C GLY A 53 -25.25 11.38 -17.49
N SER A 54 -25.47 12.64 -17.09
CA SER A 54 -24.46 13.42 -16.35
C SER A 54 -24.33 12.96 -14.89
N VAL A 55 -25.45 12.55 -14.28
CA VAL A 55 -25.48 11.95 -12.95
C VAL A 55 -24.70 10.62 -12.93
N THR A 56 -24.91 9.78 -13.93
CA THR A 56 -24.19 8.52 -14.08
C THR A 56 -22.69 8.74 -14.28
N ALA A 57 -22.30 9.77 -15.04
CA ALA A 57 -20.90 10.13 -15.22
C ALA A 57 -20.24 10.59 -13.91
N VAL A 58 -20.93 11.41 -13.09
CA VAL A 58 -20.42 11.81 -11.77
C VAL A 58 -20.24 10.59 -10.85
N TYR A 59 -21.20 9.67 -10.82
CA TYR A 59 -21.06 8.45 -10.03
C TYR A 59 -19.91 7.57 -10.52
N ALA A 60 -19.72 7.43 -11.83
CA ALA A 60 -18.61 6.69 -12.39
C ALA A 60 -17.25 7.30 -11.99
N VAL A 61 -17.11 8.63 -12.08
CA VAL A 61 -15.89 9.34 -11.66
C VAL A 61 -15.62 9.14 -10.17
N VAL A 62 -16.64 9.28 -9.32
CA VAL A 62 -16.51 9.06 -7.88
C VAL A 62 -16.12 7.60 -7.58
N ALA A 63 -16.76 6.63 -8.24
CA ALA A 63 -16.43 5.22 -8.08
C ALA A 63 -14.98 4.92 -8.49
N VAL A 64 -14.50 5.47 -9.61
CA VAL A 64 -13.12 5.30 -10.07
C VAL A 64 -12.13 5.92 -9.08
N VAL A 65 -12.37 7.14 -8.60
CA VAL A 65 -11.50 7.81 -7.62
C VAL A 65 -11.39 7.00 -6.33
N LEU A 66 -12.52 6.50 -5.83
CA LEU A 66 -12.53 5.67 -4.63
C LEU A 66 -11.83 4.32 -4.86
N LEU A 67 -11.97 3.72 -6.04
CA LEU A 67 -11.33 2.45 -6.40
C LEU A 67 -9.79 2.62 -6.48
N VAL A 68 -9.31 3.70 -7.11
CA VAL A 68 -7.89 4.08 -7.11
C VAL A 68 -7.41 4.30 -5.68
N GLY A 69 -8.18 5.02 -4.86
CA GLY A 69 -7.87 5.20 -3.44
C GLY A 69 -7.71 3.88 -2.70
N THR A 70 -8.62 2.92 -2.89
CA THR A 70 -8.51 1.59 -2.26
C THR A 70 -7.30 0.80 -2.72
N LEU A 71 -6.94 0.86 -4.01
CA LEU A 71 -5.76 0.16 -4.54
C LEU A 71 -4.47 0.77 -3.99
N VAL A 72 -4.38 2.09 -3.93
CA VAL A 72 -3.23 2.79 -3.32
C VAL A 72 -3.11 2.37 -1.86
N VAL A 73 -4.17 2.51 -1.06
CA VAL A 73 -4.18 2.15 0.36
C VAL A 73 -3.81 0.68 0.59
N ARG A 74 -4.30 -0.24 -0.25
CA ARG A 74 -3.90 -1.65 -0.20
C ARG A 74 -2.44 -1.86 -0.58
N GLY A 75 -1.93 -1.14 -1.56
CA GLY A 75 -0.51 -1.19 -1.94
C GLY A 75 0.40 -0.80 -0.77
N TRP A 76 0.08 0.29 -0.07
CA TRP A 76 0.81 0.69 1.14
C TRP A 76 0.70 -0.34 2.27
N ALA A 77 -0.49 -0.92 2.48
CA ALA A 77 -0.69 -1.95 3.51
C ALA A 77 0.14 -3.22 3.24
N VAL A 78 0.25 -3.62 1.97
CA VAL A 78 1.05 -4.80 1.57
C VAL A 78 2.54 -4.53 1.72
N ALA A 79 3.01 -3.32 1.38
CA ALA A 79 4.41 -2.92 1.58
C ALA A 79 4.79 -2.88 3.07
N ASP A 80 3.93 -2.32 3.92
CA ASP A 80 4.15 -2.31 5.38
C ASP A 80 4.15 -3.73 5.96
N ALA A 81 3.22 -4.58 5.52
CA ALA A 81 3.15 -5.98 5.98
C ALA A 81 4.37 -6.81 5.57
N GLY A 82 4.90 -6.60 4.36
CA GLY A 82 6.12 -7.27 3.90
C GLY A 82 7.35 -6.87 4.72
N CYS A 83 7.43 -5.60 5.15
CA CYS A 83 8.50 -5.13 6.01
C CYS A 83 8.38 -5.68 7.44
N ASP A 84 7.17 -5.71 8.01
CA ASP A 84 6.92 -6.31 9.33
C ASP A 84 7.31 -7.81 9.35
N LEU A 85 6.97 -8.54 8.27
CA LEU A 85 7.33 -9.94 8.07
C LEU A 85 8.85 -10.13 7.98
N ALA A 86 9.52 -9.29 7.19
CA ALA A 86 10.97 -9.34 7.03
C ALA A 86 11.71 -9.00 8.33
N GLU A 87 11.19 -8.06 9.12
CA GLU A 87 11.73 -7.73 10.43
C GLU A 87 11.52 -8.86 11.44
N ALA A 88 10.39 -9.58 11.39
CA ALA A 88 10.18 -10.78 12.20
C ALA A 88 11.20 -11.88 11.88
N VAL A 89 11.49 -12.14 10.60
CA VAL A 89 12.54 -13.09 10.18
C VAL A 89 13.91 -12.64 10.70
N TYR A 90 14.26 -11.36 10.51
CA TYR A 90 15.52 -10.79 10.99
C TYR A 90 15.69 -10.93 12.52
N GLN A 91 14.64 -10.66 13.30
CA GLN A 91 14.67 -10.78 14.77
C GLN A 91 14.56 -12.23 15.27
N GLY A 92 14.08 -13.16 14.44
CA GLY A 92 13.83 -14.55 14.81
C GLY A 92 15.09 -15.41 15.00
N GLY A 93 16.26 -14.95 14.54
CA GLY A 93 17.52 -15.69 14.64
C GLY A 93 18.74 -14.78 14.56
N HIS A 94 19.91 -15.30 14.93
CA HIS A 94 21.21 -14.64 14.83
C HIS A 94 22.22 -15.55 14.11
N GLY A 95 21.84 -16.00 12.92
CA GLY A 95 22.67 -16.84 12.05
C GLY A 95 21.98 -17.12 10.73
N ALA A 96 22.77 -17.41 9.69
CA ALA A 96 22.25 -17.65 8.34
C ALA A 96 21.23 -18.81 8.29
N GLU A 97 21.49 -19.91 9.01
CA GLU A 97 20.63 -21.10 9.06
C GLU A 97 19.31 -20.84 9.80
N GLU A 98 19.36 -20.03 10.88
CA GLU A 98 18.16 -19.64 11.64
C GLU A 98 17.27 -18.70 10.81
N TRP A 99 17.87 -17.76 10.07
CA TRP A 99 17.14 -16.89 9.15
C TRP A 99 16.57 -17.63 7.95
N GLU A 100 17.29 -18.61 7.41
CA GLU A 100 16.79 -19.45 6.33
C GLU A 100 15.56 -20.24 6.79
N THR A 101 15.63 -20.84 7.98
CA THR A 101 14.48 -21.56 8.58
C THR A 101 13.29 -20.63 8.83
N ALA A 102 13.53 -19.43 9.37
CA ALA A 102 12.47 -18.44 9.62
C ALA A 102 11.87 -17.89 8.31
N ALA A 103 12.69 -17.68 7.28
CA ALA A 103 12.24 -17.28 5.96
C ALA A 103 11.37 -18.37 5.32
N GLU A 104 11.80 -19.64 5.36
CA GLU A 104 11.04 -20.76 4.83
C GLU A 104 9.69 -20.95 5.53
N ALA A 105 9.63 -20.74 6.86
CA ALA A 105 8.39 -20.81 7.63
C ALA A 105 7.35 -19.78 7.15
N GLU A 106 7.80 -18.62 6.67
CA GLU A 106 6.97 -17.55 6.12
C GLU A 106 6.81 -17.64 4.58
N GLY A 107 7.36 -18.68 3.95
CA GLY A 107 7.30 -18.87 2.50
C GLY A 107 8.16 -17.87 1.71
N LEU A 108 9.20 -17.33 2.34
CA LEU A 108 10.15 -16.37 1.77
C LEU A 108 11.45 -17.07 1.40
N GLN A 109 12.22 -16.45 0.51
CA GLN A 109 13.52 -16.95 0.11
C GLN A 109 14.64 -16.05 0.66
N LEU A 110 15.60 -16.63 1.37
CA LEU A 110 16.78 -15.92 1.82
C LEU A 110 17.93 -16.11 0.81
N THR A 111 18.40 -15.02 0.23
CA THR A 111 19.57 -14.99 -0.64
C THR A 111 20.75 -14.37 0.11
N THR A 112 21.85 -15.10 0.24
CA THR A 112 23.08 -14.59 0.87
C THR A 112 24.15 -14.36 -0.20
N ARG A 113 24.75 -13.16 -0.23
CA ARG A 113 25.82 -12.80 -1.16
C ARG A 113 26.96 -12.10 -0.46
N GLU A 114 28.18 -12.50 -0.76
CA GLU A 114 29.36 -11.74 -0.37
C GLU A 114 29.50 -10.50 -1.26
N ARG A 115 29.65 -9.34 -0.63
CA ARG A 115 29.79 -8.05 -1.28
C ARG A 115 31.15 -7.48 -0.89
N THR A 116 31.87 -6.99 -1.88
CA THR A 116 33.12 -6.28 -1.67
C THR A 116 32.89 -4.79 -1.92
N SER A 117 33.50 -3.93 -1.12
CA SER A 117 33.49 -2.49 -1.40
C SER A 117 34.04 -2.22 -2.80
N SER A 118 33.57 -1.13 -3.40
CA SER A 118 34.07 -0.66 -4.69
C SER A 118 35.59 -0.41 -4.70
N SER A 119 36.20 -0.20 -3.54
CA SER A 119 37.64 -0.07 -3.34
C SER A 119 38.36 -1.40 -3.03
N GLY A 120 37.65 -2.53 -3.00
CA GLY A 120 38.19 -3.87 -2.76
C GLY A 120 38.70 -4.11 -1.33
N THR A 121 38.53 -3.15 -0.42
CA THR A 121 39.25 -3.08 0.85
C THR A 121 38.48 -3.69 2.02
N SER A 122 37.20 -3.99 1.81
CA SER A 122 36.31 -4.61 2.78
C SER A 122 35.38 -5.57 2.07
N SER A 123 35.22 -6.77 2.59
CA SER A 123 34.10 -7.65 2.26
C SER A 123 33.12 -7.69 3.41
N TRP A 124 31.85 -7.86 3.09
CA TRP A 124 30.77 -8.11 4.03
C TRP A 124 29.76 -9.05 3.37
N THR A 125 29.01 -9.75 4.19
CA THR A 125 27.90 -10.59 3.77
C THR A 125 26.64 -9.73 3.75
N GLU A 126 25.93 -9.74 2.63
CA GLU A 126 24.59 -9.17 2.50
C GLU A 126 23.58 -10.33 2.39
N HIS A 127 22.59 -10.31 3.27
CA HIS A 127 21.44 -11.20 3.24
C HIS A 127 20.25 -10.41 2.70
N SER A 128 19.57 -10.96 1.70
CA SER A 128 18.40 -10.37 1.08
C SER A 128 17.24 -11.35 1.20
N LEU A 129 16.09 -10.85 1.66
CA LEU A 129 14.86 -11.61 1.75
C LEU A 129 14.00 -11.30 0.53
N GLU A 130 13.58 -12.32 -0.19
CA GLU A 130 12.84 -12.22 -1.45
C GLU A 130 11.46 -12.87 -1.33
N GLN A 131 10.46 -12.25 -1.95
CA GLN A 131 9.11 -12.77 -2.12
C GLN A 131 8.69 -12.59 -3.58
N ASP A 132 8.28 -13.67 -4.25
CA ASP A 132 7.87 -13.65 -5.65
C ASP A 132 8.90 -12.99 -6.60
N GLY A 133 10.19 -13.16 -6.31
CA GLY A 133 11.30 -12.60 -7.10
C GLY A 133 11.57 -11.11 -6.88
N SER A 134 10.93 -10.48 -5.90
CA SER A 134 11.22 -9.10 -5.47
C SER A 134 11.88 -9.10 -4.09
N VAL A 135 12.92 -8.27 -3.91
CA VAL A 135 13.59 -8.13 -2.60
C VAL A 135 12.69 -7.34 -1.67
N LEU A 136 12.28 -7.92 -0.54
CA LEU A 136 11.50 -7.27 0.51
C LEU A 136 12.38 -6.48 1.49
N ALA A 137 13.52 -7.04 1.88
CA ALA A 137 14.47 -6.39 2.78
C ALA A 137 15.87 -6.96 2.57
N SER A 138 16.88 -6.22 3.02
CA SER A 138 18.25 -6.73 3.14
C SER A 138 18.92 -6.27 4.43
N TRP A 139 19.88 -7.07 4.91
CA TRP A 139 20.74 -6.72 6.03
C TRP A 139 22.17 -7.21 5.78
N SER A 140 23.14 -6.56 6.42
CA SER A 140 24.55 -6.93 6.30
C SER A 140 25.27 -7.04 7.64
N ASP A 141 26.33 -7.85 7.67
CA ASP A 141 27.19 -8.12 8.83
C ASP A 141 28.42 -7.18 8.94
N ALA A 142 28.46 -6.12 8.12
CA ALA A 142 29.64 -5.27 7.97
C ALA A 142 30.05 -4.57 9.28
N GLY A 143 31.21 -4.96 9.83
CA GLY A 143 31.96 -4.16 10.82
C GLY A 143 31.32 -4.02 12.20
N GLY A 144 30.49 -4.97 12.64
CA GLY A 144 29.99 -5.07 14.02
C GLY A 144 28.62 -4.43 14.29
N ALA A 145 27.91 -3.96 13.26
CA ALA A 145 26.53 -3.52 13.38
C ALA A 145 25.69 -4.02 12.20
N TRP A 146 24.70 -4.87 12.50
CA TRP A 146 23.69 -5.33 11.56
C TRP A 146 22.85 -4.13 11.10
N ARG A 147 22.83 -3.86 9.80
CA ARG A 147 22.00 -2.78 9.22
C ARG A 147 20.86 -3.37 8.40
N PHE A 148 19.70 -3.52 9.03
CA PHE A 148 18.47 -3.92 8.36
C PHE A 148 17.86 -2.76 7.56
N THR A 149 17.46 -3.04 6.33
CA THR A 149 16.84 -2.10 5.39
C THR A 149 15.67 -2.77 4.68
N CYS A 150 14.46 -2.22 4.79
CA CYS A 150 13.34 -2.65 3.95
C CYS A 150 13.38 -1.97 2.58
N SER A 151 13.16 -2.77 1.53
CA SER A 151 12.93 -2.28 0.17
C SER A 151 11.55 -1.62 0.11
N ARG A 152 11.43 -0.48 -0.59
CA ARG A 152 10.13 0.17 -0.87
C ARG A 152 9.58 -0.26 -2.21
#